data_AF-A0A968EHG4-F1
#
_entry.id   AF-A0A968EHG4-F1
#
_cell.length_a   1.000
_cell.length_b   1.000
_cell.length_c   1.000
_cell.angle_alpha   90.00
_cell.angle_beta   90.00
_cell.angle_gamma   90.00
#
_symmetry.space_group_name_H-M   'P 1'
#
loop_
_entity.id
_entity.type
_entity.pdbx_description
1 polymer ?
#
loop_
_entity_poly.entity_id
_entity_poly.type
_entity_poly.pdbx_seq_one_letter_code
_entity_poly.pdbx_strand_id
1 'polypeptide(L)'
;MHNINLVFHEAGHVFFKPFGRFMMILGGSLMQLLVPIVLMLGFILKNHDNFSASICLWWLGQSLMDLAPYIDDAMDQQLMLLGGKTGADSPGSHDWNNILIEFDVLEKCHAYAKLTDMAGTLVMLLAFAWGIIILLKQYRQIKS
;
A
#
# COMPACT_ATOMS: atom_id res chain seq x y z
N MET A 1 -7.49 4.19 -7.53
CA MET A 1 -6.37 3.23 -7.52
C MET A 1 -6.71 1.95 -6.77
N HIS A 2 -7.66 1.97 -5.82
CA HIS A 2 -8.10 0.79 -5.06
C HIS A 2 -8.17 -0.52 -5.85
N ASN A 3 -8.94 -0.59 -6.95
CA ASN A 3 -9.06 -1.83 -7.74
C ASN A 3 -7.72 -2.36 -8.27
N ILE A 4 -6.76 -1.49 -8.59
CA ILE A 4 -5.43 -1.89 -9.04
C ILE A 4 -4.64 -2.45 -7.86
N ASN A 5 -4.66 -1.75 -6.72
CA ASN A 5 -3.99 -2.20 -5.50
C ASN A 5 -4.54 -3.54 -5.01
N LEU A 6 -5.87 -3.72 -5.08
CA LEU A 6 -6.57 -4.93 -4.67
C LEU A 6 -6.12 -6.15 -5.45
N VAL A 7 -5.89 -6.04 -6.76
CA VAL A 7 -5.35 -7.16 -7.57
C VAL A 7 -3.98 -7.60 -7.03
N PHE A 8 -3.11 -6.65 -6.69
CA PHE A 8 -1.80 -6.97 -6.11
C PHE A 8 -1.91 -7.48 -4.68
N HIS A 9 -2.91 -7.03 -3.92
CA HIS A 9 -3.23 -7.54 -2.60
C HIS A 9 -3.57 -9.04 -2.66
N GLU A 10 -4.55 -9.41 -3.49
CA GLU A 10 -4.94 -10.82 -3.63
C GLU A 10 -3.78 -11.69 -4.16
N ALA A 11 -3.02 -11.17 -5.13
CA ALA A 11 -1.83 -11.84 -5.63
C ALA A 11 -0.79 -12.07 -4.53
N GLY A 12 -0.69 -11.14 -3.58
CA GLY A 12 0.18 -11.25 -2.41
C GLY A 12 -0.15 -12.45 -1.53
N HIS A 13 -1.43 -12.70 -1.24
CA HIS A 13 -1.83 -13.89 -0.47
C HIS A 13 -1.35 -15.18 -1.15
N VAL A 14 -1.53 -15.29 -2.47
CA VAL A 14 -1.11 -16.46 -3.23
C VAL A 14 0.42 -16.59 -3.24
N PHE A 15 1.13 -15.49 -3.50
CA PHE A 15 2.59 -15.47 -3.57
C PHE A 15 3.26 -15.83 -2.25
N PHE A 16 2.72 -15.32 -1.13
CA PHE A 16 3.30 -15.55 0.20
C PHE A 16 2.78 -16.80 0.91
N LYS A 17 1.84 -17.54 0.31
CA LYS A 17 1.31 -18.81 0.84
C LYS A 17 2.38 -19.83 1.28
N PRO A 18 3.49 -20.04 0.55
CA PRO A 18 4.52 -21.00 0.97
C PRO A 18 5.23 -20.65 2.29
N PHE A 19 5.13 -19.40 2.76
CA PHE A 19 5.80 -18.93 3.98
C PHE A 19 4.92 -19.05 5.24
N GLY A 20 3.78 -19.76 5.16
CA GLY A 20 2.89 -20.02 6.29
C GLY A 20 1.71 -19.04 6.38
N ARG A 21 0.77 -19.31 7.29
CA ARG A 21 -0.51 -18.59 7.37
C ARG A 21 -0.35 -17.11 7.66
N PHE A 22 0.50 -16.75 8.63
CA PHE A 22 0.75 -15.35 8.97
C PHE A 22 1.27 -14.58 7.76
N MET A 23 2.28 -15.12 7.07
CA MET A 23 2.85 -14.50 5.88
C MET A 23 1.88 -14.46 4.71
N MET A 24 1.02 -15.46 4.55
CA MET A 24 -0.06 -15.43 3.57
C MET A 24 -0.99 -14.24 3.80
N ILE A 25 -1.47 -14.04 5.04
CA ILE A 25 -2.38 -12.93 5.43
C ILE A 25 -1.67 -11.58 5.27
N LEU A 26 -0.48 -11.42 5.86
CA LEU A 26 0.34 -10.22 5.72
C LEU A 26 0.72 -9.94 4.26
N GLY A 27 0.86 -11.01 3.47
CA GLY A 27 1.34 -11.01 2.10
C GLY A 27 0.54 -10.13 1.16
N GLY A 28 -0.76 -9.97 1.39
CA GLY A 28 -1.59 -9.09 0.56
C GLY A 28 -1.18 -7.63 0.68
N SER A 29 -1.20 -7.11 1.91
CA SER A 29 -0.73 -5.76 2.21
C SER A 29 0.74 -5.56 1.80
N LEU A 30 1.59 -6.57 2.04
CA LEU A 30 3.01 -6.51 1.69
C LEU A 30 3.23 -6.39 0.17
N MET A 31 2.56 -7.22 -0.64
CA MET A 31 2.69 -7.17 -2.10
C MET A 31 2.17 -5.85 -2.67
N GLN A 32 1.04 -5.35 -2.17
CA GLN A 32 0.48 -4.04 -2.55
C GLN A 32 1.48 -2.89 -2.36
N LEU A 33 2.35 -2.96 -1.34
CA LEU A 33 3.39 -1.97 -1.10
C LEU A 33 4.70 -2.27 -1.86
N LEU A 34 5.05 -3.54 -2.04
CA LEU A 34 6.28 -3.94 -2.73
C LEU A 34 6.27 -3.60 -4.22
N VAL A 35 5.12 -3.72 -4.89
CA VAL A 35 5.01 -3.45 -6.33
C VAL A 35 5.48 -2.05 -6.72
N PRO A 36 4.95 -0.95 -6.12
CA PRO A 36 5.45 0.39 -6.46
C PRO A 36 6.91 0.59 -6.08
N ILE A 37 7.41 -0.06 -5.01
CA ILE A 37 8.83 0.01 -4.61
C ILE A 37 9.74 -0.63 -5.67
N VAL A 38 9.41 -1.84 -6.12
CA VAL A 38 10.19 -2.57 -7.13
C VAL A 38 10.21 -1.80 -8.45
N LEU A 39 9.07 -1.25 -8.87
CA LEU A 39 8.99 -0.42 -10.07
C LEU A 39 9.81 0.87 -9.93
N MET A 40 9.71 1.55 -8.79
CA MET A 40 10.53 2.73 -8.49
C MET A 40 12.02 2.42 -8.61
N LEU A 41 12.49 1.32 -8.00
CA LEU A 41 13.89 0.89 -8.08
C LEU A 41 14.29 0.54 -9.51
N GLY A 42 13.42 -0.10 -10.29
CA GLY A 42 13.66 -0.36 -11.71
C GLY A 42 13.87 0.93 -12.51
N PHE A 43 13.01 1.93 -12.31
CA PHE A 43 13.14 3.23 -12.99
C PHE A 43 14.42 3.97 -12.60
N ILE A 44 14.84 3.92 -11.33
CA ILE A 44 16.08 4.56 -10.86
C ILE A 44 17.32 3.82 -11.39
N LEU A 45 17.38 2.50 -11.19
CA LEU A 45 18.61 1.72 -11.34
C LEU A 45 18.84 1.22 -12.78
N LYS A 46 17.77 0.97 -13.54
CA LYS A 46 17.86 0.42 -14.90
C LYS A 46 17.58 1.47 -15.96
N ASN A 47 16.54 2.27 -15.77
CA ASN A 47 16.09 3.21 -16.81
C ASN A 47 16.68 4.62 -16.62
N HIS A 48 17.25 4.91 -15.44
CA HIS A 48 17.71 6.24 -15.04
C HIS A 48 16.63 7.32 -15.21
N ASP A 49 15.36 6.93 -15.05
CA ASP A 49 14.19 7.80 -15.18
C ASP A 49 13.64 8.15 -13.79
N ASN A 50 14.21 9.20 -13.21
CA ASN A 50 13.80 9.67 -11.89
C ASN A 50 12.37 10.25 -11.87
N PHE A 51 11.84 10.71 -13.01
CA PHE A 51 10.48 11.25 -13.04
C PHE A 51 9.47 10.11 -12.89
N SER A 52 9.62 9.05 -13.66
CA SER A 52 8.79 7.84 -13.51
C SER A 52 8.93 7.22 -12.11
N ALA A 53 10.14 7.22 -11.54
CA ALA A 53 10.36 6.79 -10.17
C ALA A 53 9.57 7.63 -9.14
N SER A 54 9.46 8.94 -9.34
CA SER A 54 8.64 9.81 -8.47
C SER A 54 7.15 9.47 -8.54
N ILE A 55 6.64 9.04 -9.70
CA ILE A 55 5.26 8.56 -9.86
C ILE A 55 5.07 7.23 -9.10
N CYS A 56 6.05 6.33 -9.15
CA CYS A 56 6.00 5.10 -8.35
C CYS A 56 6.03 5.38 -6.85
N LEU A 57 6.80 6.37 -6.39
CA LEU A 57 6.78 6.81 -4.99
C LEU A 57 5.41 7.38 -4.59
N TRP A 58 4.78 8.15 -5.48
CA TRP A 58 3.41 8.62 -5.27
C TRP A 58 2.43 7.45 -5.15
N TRP A 59 2.57 6.43 -6.02
CA TRP A 59 1.75 5.23 -5.95
C TRP A 59 1.96 4.48 -4.63
N LEU A 60 3.18 4.35 -4.12
CA LEU A 60 3.42 3.79 -2.78
C LEU A 60 2.64 4.53 -1.69
N GLY A 61 2.67 5.87 -1.71
CA GLY A 61 1.91 6.68 -0.76
C GLY A 61 0.40 6.49 -0.88
N GLN A 62 -0.10 6.42 -2.11
CA GLN A 62 -1.51 6.11 -2.35
C GLN A 62 -1.87 4.70 -1.87
N SER A 63 -1.02 3.69 -2.09
CA SER A 63 -1.23 2.32 -1.61
C SER A 63 -1.31 2.24 -0.09
N LEU A 64 -0.57 3.08 0.64
CA LEU A 64 -0.68 3.20 2.09
C LEU A 64 -2.04 3.81 2.49
N MET A 65 -2.43 4.94 1.88
CA MET A 65 -3.74 5.55 2.16
C MET A 65 -4.91 4.61 1.83
N ASP A 66 -4.80 3.82 0.76
CA ASP A 66 -5.78 2.80 0.38
C ASP A 66 -5.92 1.70 1.44
N LEU A 67 -4.83 1.39 2.14
CA LEU A 67 -4.79 0.37 3.18
C LEU A 67 -5.34 0.88 4.51
N ALA A 68 -5.29 2.18 4.78
CA ALA A 68 -5.70 2.74 6.06
C ALA A 68 -7.17 2.45 6.44
N PRO A 69 -8.18 2.63 5.56
CA PRO A 69 -9.56 2.23 5.87
C PRO A 69 -9.70 0.73 6.15
N TYR A 70 -8.91 -0.11 5.47
CA TYR A 70 -8.91 -1.55 5.72
C TYR A 70 -8.34 -1.90 7.10
N ILE A 71 -7.31 -1.18 7.55
CA ILE A 71 -6.80 -1.31 8.93
C ILE A 71 -7.84 -0.81 9.94
N ASP A 72 -8.50 0.31 9.64
CA ASP A 72 -9.48 0.97 10.53
C ASP A 72 -10.68 0.06 10.80
N ASP A 73 -11.13 -0.66 9.77
CA ASP A 73 -12.24 -1.61 9.82
C ASP A 73 -11.90 -2.94 10.51
N ALA A 74 -10.67 -3.14 11.00
CA ALA A 74 -10.27 -4.43 11.56
C ALA A 74 -11.12 -4.90 12.75
N MET A 75 -11.73 -3.99 13.51
CA MET A 75 -12.64 -4.35 14.60
C MET A 75 -14.07 -4.60 14.12
N ASP A 76 -14.61 -3.69 13.30
CA ASP A 76 -16.01 -3.70 12.89
C ASP A 76 -16.28 -4.68 11.72
N GLN A 77 -15.27 -4.89 10.87
CA GLN A 77 -15.26 -5.82 9.74
C GLN A 77 -16.43 -5.63 8.76
N GLN A 78 -16.79 -4.38 8.47
CA GLN A 78 -17.93 -3.99 7.64
C GLN A 78 -17.57 -3.73 6.17
N LEU A 79 -16.28 -3.60 5.83
CA LEU A 79 -15.85 -3.41 4.47
C LEU A 79 -16.14 -4.65 3.62
N MET A 80 -16.64 -4.40 2.40
CA MET A 80 -16.88 -5.46 1.43
C MET A 80 -15.56 -5.98 0.86
N LEU A 81 -15.30 -7.27 1.06
CA LEU A 81 -14.13 -7.96 0.54
C LEU A 81 -14.36 -8.43 -0.91
N LEU A 82 -13.29 -8.85 -1.60
CA LEU A 82 -13.33 -9.25 -3.02
C LEU A 82 -14.32 -10.40 -3.32
N GLY A 83 -14.66 -11.22 -2.31
CA GLY A 83 -15.67 -12.28 -2.39
C GLY A 83 -17.14 -11.81 -2.28
N GLY A 84 -17.41 -10.51 -2.18
CA GLY A 84 -18.77 -9.95 -2.04
C GLY A 84 -19.37 -10.16 -0.64
N LYS A 85 -18.53 -10.44 0.35
CA LYS A 85 -18.90 -10.61 1.77
C LYS A 85 -18.05 -9.67 2.61
N THR A 86 -18.55 -9.30 3.78
CA THR A 86 -17.76 -8.58 4.78
C THR A 86 -16.93 -9.54 5.63
N GLY A 87 -16.01 -9.03 6.44
CA GLY A 87 -15.32 -9.86 7.44
C GLY A 87 -16.28 -10.36 8.52
N ALA A 88 -17.27 -9.54 8.89
CA ALA A 88 -18.34 -9.93 9.82
C ALA A 88 -19.19 -11.10 9.29
N ASP A 89 -19.44 -11.17 7.96
CA ASP A 89 -20.15 -12.28 7.32
C ASP A 89 -19.33 -13.58 7.26
N SER A 90 -18.01 -13.50 7.44
CA SER A 90 -17.09 -14.62 7.27
C SER A 90 -15.91 -14.53 8.25
N PRO A 91 -16.12 -14.86 9.54
CA PRO A 91 -15.10 -14.71 10.58
C PRO A 91 -13.74 -15.29 10.19
N GLY A 92 -12.69 -14.48 10.36
CA GLY A 92 -11.32 -14.84 10.01
C GLY A 92 -10.92 -14.56 8.54
N SER A 93 -11.80 -13.98 7.72
CA SER A 93 -11.44 -13.52 6.36
C SER A 93 -10.77 -12.15 6.32
N HIS A 94 -10.92 -11.34 7.37
CA HIS A 94 -10.37 -9.99 7.42
C HIS A 94 -8.90 -9.99 7.87
N ASP A 95 -7.98 -9.58 7.01
CA ASP A 95 -6.54 -9.76 7.26
C ASP A 95 -6.06 -8.96 8.47
N TRP A 96 -6.39 -7.67 8.54
CA TRP A 96 -5.94 -6.82 9.63
C TRP A 96 -6.58 -7.17 10.97
N ASN A 97 -7.77 -7.77 10.99
CA ASN A 97 -8.33 -8.37 12.20
C ASN A 97 -7.43 -9.51 12.69
N ASN A 98 -7.11 -10.46 11.80
CA ASN A 98 -6.25 -11.59 12.14
C ASN A 98 -4.84 -11.15 12.59
N ILE A 99 -4.24 -10.20 11.87
CA ILE A 99 -2.91 -9.67 12.18
C ILE A 99 -2.92 -9.01 13.56
N LEU A 100 -3.86 -8.12 13.84
CA LEU A 100 -3.87 -7.37 15.11
C LEU A 100 -4.25 -8.24 16.31
N ILE A 101 -5.09 -9.27 16.12
CA ILE A 101 -5.37 -10.28 17.15
C ILE A 101 -4.12 -11.10 17.49
N GLU A 102 -3.36 -11.54 16.48
CA GLU A 102 -2.12 -12.31 16.69
C GLU A 102 -1.12 -11.55 17.58
N PHE A 103 -1.11 -10.22 17.52
CA PHE A 103 -0.26 -9.35 18.32
C PHE A 103 -0.93 -8.78 19.58
N ASP A 104 -2.17 -9.17 19.90
CA ASP A 104 -2.94 -8.66 21.05
C ASP A 104 -3.07 -7.12 21.07
N VAL A 105 -3.31 -6.51 19.90
CA VAL A 105 -3.39 -5.05 19.73
C VAL A 105 -4.57 -4.61 18.85
N LEU A 106 -5.64 -5.42 18.77
CA LEU A 106 -6.81 -5.15 17.93
C LEU A 106 -7.46 -3.78 18.21
N GLU A 107 -7.52 -3.38 19.49
CA GLU A 107 -8.02 -2.07 19.93
C GLU A 107 -7.24 -0.86 19.39
N LYS A 108 -6.02 -1.06 18.87
CA LYS A 108 -5.19 -0.02 18.28
C LYS A 108 -5.39 0.13 16.77
N CYS A 109 -6.33 -0.60 16.16
CA CYS A 109 -6.64 -0.54 14.73
C CYS A 109 -6.77 0.91 14.22
N HIS A 110 -7.59 1.74 14.87
CA HIS A 110 -7.77 3.15 14.48
C HIS A 110 -6.49 3.99 14.57
N ALA A 111 -5.61 3.70 15.53
CA ALA A 111 -4.32 4.39 15.64
C ALA A 111 -3.40 3.99 14.48
N TYR A 112 -3.33 2.68 14.16
CA TYR A 112 -2.54 2.19 13.02
C TYR A 112 -3.09 2.67 11.68
N ALA A 113 -4.40 2.78 11.53
CA ALA A 113 -5.04 3.35 10.35
C ALA A 113 -4.61 4.81 10.14
N LYS A 114 -4.72 5.65 11.18
CA LYS A 114 -4.29 7.06 11.13
C LYS A 114 -2.81 7.20 10.83
N LEU A 115 -1.96 6.37 11.44
CA LEU A 115 -0.53 6.37 11.17
C LEU A 115 -0.22 6.00 9.72
N THR A 116 -0.91 4.98 9.19
CA THR A 116 -0.76 4.53 7.80
C THR A 116 -1.24 5.60 6.81
N ASP A 117 -2.38 6.24 7.08
CA ASP A 117 -2.90 7.33 6.24
C ASP A 117 -1.97 8.56 6.24
N MET A 118 -1.49 8.95 7.41
CA MET A 118 -0.51 10.05 7.55
C MET A 118 0.80 9.72 6.83
N ALA A 119 1.31 8.49 6.97
CA ALA A 119 2.50 8.04 6.24
C ALA A 119 2.28 8.10 4.73
N GLY A 120 1.15 7.60 4.23
CA GLY A 120 0.77 7.67 2.82
C GLY A 120 0.70 9.09 2.30
N THR A 121 0.06 9.99 3.05
CA THR A 121 -0.01 11.42 2.75
C THR A 121 1.38 12.06 2.64
N LEU A 122 2.25 11.81 3.63
CA LEU A 122 3.62 12.35 3.61
C LEU A 122 4.42 11.83 2.43
N VAL A 123 4.31 10.53 2.11
CA VAL A 123 4.99 9.91 0.96
C VAL A 123 4.50 10.54 -0.35
N MET A 124 3.19 10.79 -0.51
CA MET A 124 2.65 11.45 -1.70
C MET A 124 3.15 12.90 -1.84
N LEU A 125 3.21 13.66 -0.74
CA LEU A 125 3.75 15.02 -0.76
C LEU A 125 5.23 15.06 -1.16
N LEU A 126 6.03 14.13 -0.62
CA LEU A 126 7.44 13.97 -1.00
C LEU A 126 7.59 13.60 -2.48
N ALA A 127 6.74 12.71 -2.99
CA ALA A 127 6.73 12.33 -4.39
C ALA A 127 6.42 13.52 -5.31
N PHE A 128 5.41 14.34 -4.98
CA PHE A 128 5.10 15.55 -5.72
C PHE A 128 6.25 16.56 -5.69
N ALA A 129 6.83 16.81 -4.51
CA ALA A 129 7.97 17.71 -4.38
C ALA A 129 9.15 17.24 -5.25
N TRP A 130 9.46 15.95 -5.23
CA TRP A 130 10.53 15.36 -6.03
C TRP A 130 10.24 15.48 -7.53
N GLY A 131 9.04 15.13 -7.98
CA GLY A 131 8.61 15.25 -9.37
C GLY A 131 8.69 16.69 -9.89
N ILE A 132 8.24 17.68 -9.10
CA ILE A 132 8.33 19.11 -9.42
C ILE A 132 9.80 19.53 -9.59
N ILE A 133 10.68 19.13 -8.66
CA ILE A 133 12.12 19.47 -8.73
C ILE A 133 12.73 18.91 -10.02
N ILE A 134 12.38 17.69 -10.43
CA ILE A 134 12.88 17.09 -11.68
C ILE A 134 12.40 17.88 -12.89
N LEU A 135 11.11 18.20 -12.96
CA LEU A 135 10.53 18.97 -14.07
C LEU A 135 11.15 20.36 -14.18
N LEU A 136 11.37 21.05 -13.05
CA LEU A 136 12.03 22.36 -13.03
C LEU A 136 13.47 22.28 -13.55
N LYS A 137 14.22 21.22 -13.22
CA LYS A 137 15.58 21.00 -13.73
C LYS A 137 15.57 20.77 -15.24
N GLN A 138 14.69 19.89 -15.73
CA GLN A 138 14.55 19.60 -17.16
C GLN A 138 14.14 20.85 -17.96
N TYR A 139 13.20 21.63 -17.44
CA TYR A 139 12.77 22.88 -18.07
C TYR A 139 13.90 23.90 -18.23
N ARG A 140 14.75 24.05 -17.20
CA ARG A 140 15.93 24.93 -17.26
C ARG A 140 16.95 24.46 -18.30
N GLN A 141 17.14 23.15 -18.44
CA GLN A 141 18.04 22.58 -19.45
C GLN A 141 17.55 22.83 -20.88
N ILE A 142 16.25 22.72 -21.13
CA ILE A 142 15.66 22.97 -22.46
C ILE A 142 15.76 24.45 -22.86
N LYS A 143 15.73 25.36 -21.87
CA LYS A 143 15.80 26.81 -22.10
C LYS A 143 17.22 27.37 -22.26
N SER A 144 18.24 26.61 -21.86
CA SER A 144 19.66 26.99 -22.00
C SER A 144 20.20 26.59 -23.36
#